data_AF-A0A4Y2NMG0-F1
#
_entry.id   AF-A0A4Y2NMG0-F1
#
_cell.length_a   1.000
_cell.length_b   1.000
_cell.length_c   1.000
_cell.angle_alpha   90.00
_cell.angle_beta   90.00
_cell.angle_gamma   90.00
#
_symmetry.space_group_name_H-M   'P 1'
#
loop_
_entity.id
_entity.type
_entity.pdbx_description
1 polymer ?
#
loop_
_entity_poly.entity_id
_entity_poly.type
_entity_poly.pdbx_seq_one_letter_code
_entity_poly.pdbx_strand_id
1 'polypeptide(L)'
;MNTREQIHYKEKQKVKLHVKRAKETGWRKFCSTASNPYGKHYKTAFRKMIFSTQIPLHFEKDPKGSLRDMAEHVLERLFDPPEDPTIYTEFSSSLSNEPFFNNQEISLVIRHLPEGKAPGYGMIDNLILKFLHK
;
A
#
# COMPACT_ATOMS: atom_id res chain seq x y z
N MET A 1 -9.91 37.84 -6.33
CA MET A 1 -8.89 36.75 -6.25
C MET A 1 -7.54 37.41 -5.99
N ASN A 2 -6.95 37.14 -4.83
CA ASN A 2 -5.76 37.84 -4.31
C ASN A 2 -4.53 37.53 -5.18
N THR A 3 -3.65 38.51 -5.43
CA THR A 3 -2.44 38.37 -6.25
C THR A 3 -1.55 37.20 -5.81
N ARG A 4 -1.49 36.92 -4.49
CA ARG A 4 -0.76 35.77 -3.94
C ARG A 4 -1.38 34.43 -4.32
N GLU A 5 -2.71 34.35 -4.38
CA GLU A 5 -3.43 33.13 -4.79
C GLU A 5 -3.21 32.83 -6.28
N GLN A 6 -3.17 33.86 -7.12
CA GLN A 6 -2.88 33.70 -8.55
C GLN A 6 -1.45 33.22 -8.80
N ILE A 7 -0.47 33.76 -8.05
CA ILE A 7 0.92 33.32 -8.11
C ILE A 7 1.03 31.86 -7.65
N HIS A 8 0.47 31.52 -6.48
CA HIS A 8 0.49 30.16 -5.96
C HIS A 8 -0.16 29.15 -6.93
N TYR A 9 -1.29 29.51 -7.55
CA TYR A 9 -1.93 28.67 -8.55
C TYR A 9 -1.01 28.43 -9.76
N LYS A 10 -0.38 29.47 -10.31
CA LYS A 10 0.56 29.35 -11.44
C LYS A 10 1.75 28.45 -11.09
N GLU A 11 2.37 28.64 -9.93
CA GLU A 11 3.50 27.81 -9.50
C GLU A 11 3.10 26.35 -9.28
N LYS A 12 1.92 26.10 -8.68
CA LYS A 12 1.37 24.75 -8.52
C LYS A 12 1.16 24.05 -9.87
N GLN A 13 0.71 24.77 -10.90
CA GLN A 13 0.56 24.20 -12.25
C GLN A 13 1.92 23.88 -12.90
N LYS A 14 2.93 24.73 -12.72
CA LYS A 14 4.30 24.47 -13.21
C LYS A 14 4.89 23.22 -12.57
N VAL A 15 4.76 23.06 -11.25
CA VAL A 15 5.23 21.86 -10.53
C VAL A 15 4.50 20.61 -11.02
N LYS A 16 3.17 20.65 -11.17
CA LYS A 16 2.40 19.54 -11.72
C LYS A 16 2.88 19.13 -13.11
N LEU A 17 3.15 20.11 -13.98
CA LEU A 17 3.64 19.85 -15.32
C LEU A 17 5.04 19.22 -15.30
N HIS A 18 5.93 19.71 -14.43
CA HIS A 18 7.27 19.15 -14.26
C HIS A 18 7.22 17.70 -13.78
N VAL A 19 6.42 17.40 -12.77
CA VAL A 19 6.20 16.04 -12.26
C VAL A 19 5.63 15.13 -13.35
N LYS A 20 4.66 15.61 -14.13
CA LYS A 20 4.08 14.84 -15.25
C LYS A 20 5.15 14.49 -16.28
N ARG A 21 5.96 15.46 -16.70
CA ARG A 21 7.06 15.25 -17.67
C ARG A 21 8.12 14.30 -17.13
N ALA A 22 8.53 14.46 -15.88
CA ALA A 22 9.51 13.58 -15.25
C ALA A 22 9.03 12.13 -15.19
N LYS A 23 7.76 11.92 -14.81
CA LYS A 23 7.13 10.59 -14.84
C LYS A 23 7.09 10.00 -16.24
N GLU A 24 6.67 10.78 -17.23
CA GLU A 24 6.58 10.30 -18.62
C GLU A 24 7.96 9.91 -19.17
N THR A 25 8.98 10.74 -18.95
CA THR A 25 10.36 10.45 -19.35
C THR A 25 10.91 9.23 -18.63
N GLY A 26 10.64 9.10 -17.32
CA GLY A 26 11.06 7.95 -16.51
C GLY A 26 10.45 6.64 -17.03
N TRP A 27 9.14 6.63 -17.26
CA TRP A 27 8.44 5.47 -17.85
C TRP A 27 8.93 5.16 -19.25
N ARG A 28 9.12 6.18 -20.10
CA ARG A 28 9.63 5.99 -21.47
C ARG A 28 11.00 5.32 -21.46
N LYS A 29 11.95 5.83 -20.68
CA LYS A 29 13.30 5.25 -20.56
C LYS A 29 13.21 3.82 -20.04
N PHE A 30 12.45 3.60 -18.97
CA PHE A 30 12.29 2.30 -18.36
C PHE A 30 11.70 1.25 -19.33
N CYS A 31 10.67 1.62 -20.10
CA CYS A 31 10.08 0.74 -21.12
C CYS A 31 11.00 0.50 -22.31
N SER A 32 11.79 1.49 -22.73
CA SER A 32 12.73 1.36 -23.84
C SER A 32 13.96 0.51 -23.51
N THR A 33 14.37 0.45 -22.24
CA THR A 33 15.51 -0.38 -21.80
C THR A 33 15.10 -1.81 -21.43
N ALA A 34 13.81 -2.09 -21.27
CA ALA A 34 13.32 -3.42 -20.94
C ALA A 34 13.45 -4.38 -22.15
N SER A 35 14.06 -5.54 -21.93
CA SER A 35 14.19 -6.60 -22.95
C SER A 35 12.82 -7.09 -23.47
N ASN A 36 11.77 -7.05 -22.64
CA ASN A 36 10.39 -7.30 -23.05
C ASN A 36 9.50 -6.08 -22.68
N PRO A 37 9.09 -5.25 -23.66
CA PRO A 37 8.27 -4.05 -23.44
C PRO A 37 6.91 -4.33 -22.77
N TYR A 38 6.37 -5.54 -22.94
CA TYR A 38 5.11 -6.01 -22.33
C TYR A 38 5.34 -7.04 -21.21
N GLY A 39 6.57 -7.12 -20.72
CA GLY A 39 7.00 -8.07 -19.69
C GLY A 39 6.48 -7.74 -18.29
N LYS A 40 7.14 -8.29 -17.27
CA LYS A 40 6.75 -8.18 -15.86
C LYS A 40 6.46 -6.73 -15.45
N HIS A 41 7.27 -5.78 -15.89
CA HIS A 41 7.14 -4.36 -15.58
C HIS A 41 5.87 -3.69 -16.14
N TYR A 42 5.52 -3.96 -17.39
CA TYR A 42 4.27 -3.48 -18.00
C TYR A 42 3.04 -4.12 -17.33
N LYS A 43 3.11 -5.42 -17.03
CA LYS A 43 2.05 -6.10 -16.28
C LYS A 43 1.90 -5.54 -14.86
N THR A 44 2.99 -5.26 -14.15
CA THR A 44 2.95 -4.60 -12.83
C THR A 44 2.35 -3.19 -12.88
N ALA A 45 2.74 -2.37 -13.88
CA ALA A 45 2.33 -0.97 -13.97
C ALA A 45 0.90 -0.78 -14.51
N PHE A 46 0.48 -1.60 -15.49
CA PHE A 46 -0.77 -1.40 -16.23
C PHE A 46 -1.81 -2.50 -15.99
N ARG A 47 -1.40 -3.70 -15.56
CA ARG A 47 -2.31 -4.83 -15.32
C ARG A 47 -2.06 -5.46 -13.96
N LYS A 48 -2.20 -4.69 -12.88
CA LYS A 48 -2.48 -5.15 -11.50
C LYS A 48 -2.01 -6.59 -11.23
N MET A 49 -0.72 -6.88 -11.42
CA MET A 49 -0.28 -8.28 -11.57
C MET A 49 -0.37 -9.05 -10.25
N ILE A 50 -0.62 -8.35 -9.15
CA ILE A 50 -1.11 -8.99 -7.94
C ILE A 50 -2.24 -8.11 -7.42
N PHE A 51 -3.46 -8.39 -7.87
CA PHE A 51 -4.60 -7.99 -7.06
C PHE A 51 -4.44 -8.65 -5.70
N SER A 52 -4.86 -7.97 -4.65
CA SER A 52 -4.80 -8.49 -3.29
C SER A 52 -5.64 -9.77 -3.11
N THR A 53 -6.61 -9.97 -4.01
CA THR A 53 -7.39 -11.20 -4.19
C THR A 53 -6.63 -12.35 -4.89
N GLN A 54 -5.54 -12.06 -5.59
CA GLN A 54 -4.68 -13.02 -6.29
C GLN A 54 -3.35 -13.27 -5.58
N ILE A 55 -3.00 -12.48 -4.56
CA ILE A 55 -1.84 -12.75 -3.71
C ILE A 55 -1.86 -14.20 -3.18
N PRO A 56 -2.98 -14.73 -2.65
CA PRO A 56 -3.00 -16.11 -2.14
C PRO A 56 -2.86 -17.18 -3.21
N LEU A 57 -3.28 -16.88 -4.46
CA LEU A 57 -3.19 -17.80 -5.60
C LEU A 57 -1.76 -17.93 -6.15
N HIS A 58 -0.87 -16.99 -5.83
CA HIS A 58 0.51 -16.97 -6.33
C HIS A 58 1.51 -17.63 -5.36
N PHE A 59 1.12 -17.86 -4.10
CA PHE A 59 1.92 -18.62 -3.14
C PHE A 59 1.44 -20.07 -3.15
N GLU A 60 1.96 -20.87 -4.07
CA GLU A 60 1.61 -22.29 -4.17
C GLU A 60 1.90 -23.05 -2.86
N LYS A 61 0.81 -23.33 -2.15
CA LYS A 61 0.44 -24.62 -1.54
C LYS A 61 -1.05 -24.49 -1.24
N ASP A 62 -1.86 -25.39 -1.79
CA ASP A 62 -3.28 -25.61 -1.47
C ASP A 62 -3.91 -24.57 -0.50
N PRO A 63 -4.88 -23.73 -0.93
CA PRO A 63 -5.59 -22.81 -0.04
C PRO A 63 -6.60 -23.58 0.84
N LYS A 64 -6.16 -24.66 1.49
CA LYS A 64 -6.93 -25.42 2.49
C LYS A 64 -7.04 -24.65 3.80
N GLY A 65 -6.41 -23.48 3.90
CA GLY A 65 -6.52 -22.55 5.02
C GLY A 65 -7.61 -21.50 4.83
N SER A 66 -8.02 -20.87 5.92
CA SER A 66 -8.95 -19.75 5.93
C SER A 66 -8.35 -18.51 5.21
N LEU A 67 -9.19 -17.51 4.90
CA LEU A 67 -8.72 -16.22 4.36
C LEU A 67 -7.67 -15.54 5.29
N ARG A 68 -7.75 -15.81 6.60
CA ARG A 68 -6.82 -15.31 7.61
C ARG A 68 -5.45 -15.99 7.49
N ASP A 69 -5.43 -17.31 7.35
CA ASP A 69 -4.19 -18.09 7.20
C ASP A 69 -3.44 -17.66 5.93
N MET A 70 -4.19 -17.39 4.86
CA MET A 70 -3.62 -16.83 3.63
C MET A 70 -3.06 -15.42 3.84
N ALA A 71 -3.72 -14.57 4.62
CA ALA A 71 -3.23 -13.23 4.94
C ALA A 71 -1.94 -13.29 5.78
N GLU A 72 -1.89 -14.18 6.76
CA GLU A 72 -0.70 -14.43 7.60
C GLU A 72 0.48 -14.94 6.74
N HIS A 73 0.24 -15.94 5.90
CA HIS A 73 1.27 -16.50 5.01
C HIS A 73 1.88 -15.46 4.06
N VAL A 74 1.06 -14.52 3.58
CA VAL A 74 1.49 -13.41 2.75
C VAL A 74 2.39 -12.44 3.52
N LEU A 75 2.03 -12.13 4.76
CA LEU A 75 2.83 -11.23 5.59
C LEU A 75 4.19 -11.84 5.91
N GLU A 76 4.25 -13.13 6.27
CA GLU A 76 5.50 -13.87 6.53
C GLU A 76 6.43 -13.91 5.31
N ARG A 77 5.89 -13.93 4.10
CA ARG A 77 6.67 -13.96 2.85
C ARG A 77 7.15 -12.59 2.40
N LEU A 78 6.40 -11.53 2.72
CA LEU A 78 6.68 -10.17 2.25
C LEU A 78 7.51 -9.36 3.23
N PHE A 79 7.44 -9.69 4.52
CA PHE A 79 8.11 -8.96 5.58
C PHE A 79 8.91 -9.92 6.43
N ASP A 80 10.19 -9.62 6.60
CA ASP A 80 10.98 -10.30 7.61
C ASP A 80 10.44 -9.91 8.99
N PRO A 81 10.25 -10.88 9.90
CA PRO A 81 9.94 -10.54 11.28
C PRO A 81 11.07 -9.67 11.85
N PRO A 82 10.77 -8.71 12.74
CA PRO A 82 11.80 -7.91 13.39
C PRO A 82 12.77 -8.81 14.16
N GLU A 83 14.04 -8.41 14.23
CA GLU A 83 15.08 -9.12 14.98
C GLU A 83 14.77 -9.15 16.49
N ASP A 84 14.04 -8.14 16.98
CA ASP A 84 13.54 -8.05 18.34
C ASP A 84 12.01 -7.81 18.37
N PRO A 85 11.22 -8.76 18.88
CA PRO A 85 9.77 -8.60 18.97
C PRO A 85 9.32 -7.56 20.01
N THR A 86 10.20 -7.13 20.93
CA THR A 86 9.83 -6.15 21.97
C THR A 86 9.67 -4.71 21.46
N ILE A 87 10.16 -4.41 20.25
CA ILE A 87 10.08 -3.07 19.62
C ILE A 87 8.62 -2.57 19.51
N TYR A 88 7.63 -3.46 19.38
CA TYR A 88 6.20 -3.10 19.32
C TYR A 88 5.50 -3.06 20.69
N THR A 89 6.16 -3.54 21.74
CA THR A 89 5.63 -3.60 23.11
C THR A 89 6.03 -2.38 23.93
N GLU A 90 7.06 -1.64 23.49
CA GLU A 90 7.56 -0.41 24.14
C GLU A 90 6.72 0.86 23.85
N PHE A 91 5.43 0.72 23.56
CA PHE A 91 4.55 1.88 23.63
C PHE A 91 4.37 2.26 25.10
N SER A 92 5.11 3.29 25.52
CA SER A 92 4.99 3.88 26.85
C SER A 92 3.56 4.38 27.06
N SER A 93 2.76 3.58 27.75
CA SER A 93 1.39 3.90 28.18
C SER A 93 1.30 5.13 29.08
N SER A 94 2.42 5.77 29.41
CA SER A 94 2.56 6.88 30.36
C SER A 94 2.46 8.28 29.76
N LEU A 95 2.27 8.45 28.43
CA LEU A 95 2.37 9.77 27.78
C LEU A 95 1.09 10.32 27.15
N SER A 96 -0.06 9.68 27.31
CA SER A 96 -1.30 10.20 26.74
C SER A 96 -2.47 10.15 27.71
N ASN A 97 -2.99 11.32 28.07
CA ASN A 97 -4.32 11.49 28.65
C ASN A 97 -5.44 11.31 27.59
N GLU A 98 -5.09 10.93 26.34
CA GLU A 98 -6.09 10.65 25.32
C GLU A 98 -6.72 9.27 25.51
N PRO A 99 -8.03 9.13 25.27
CA PRO A 99 -8.68 7.85 25.28
C PRO A 99 -8.09 6.96 24.18
N PHE A 100 -7.70 5.75 24.56
CA PHE A 100 -7.33 4.71 23.59
C PHE A 100 -8.53 4.37 22.70
N PHE A 101 -8.26 4.03 21.44
CA PHE A 101 -9.28 3.49 20.55
C PHE A 101 -9.86 2.21 21.14
N ASN A 102 -11.18 2.11 21.17
CA ASN A 102 -11.86 0.89 21.59
C ASN A 102 -11.97 -0.11 20.43
N ASN A 103 -12.19 -1.39 20.74
CA ASN A 103 -12.28 -2.45 19.73
C ASN A 103 -13.39 -2.21 18.70
N GLN A 104 -14.47 -1.51 19.06
CA GLN A 104 -15.56 -1.19 18.13
C GLN A 104 -15.13 -0.11 17.13
N GLU A 105 -14.41 0.92 17.59
CA GLU A 105 -13.84 1.96 16.73
C GLU A 105 -12.82 1.37 15.75
N ILE A 106 -11.93 0.51 16.24
CA ILE A 106 -10.96 -0.20 15.40
C ILE A 106 -11.69 -1.05 14.34
N SER A 107 -12.72 -1.80 14.76
CA SER A 107 -13.55 -2.59 13.85
C SER A 107 -14.28 -1.74 12.82
N LEU A 108 -14.78 -0.59 13.22
CA LEU A 108 -15.45 0.36 12.34
C LEU A 108 -14.47 0.88 11.29
N VAL A 109 -13.27 1.30 11.69
CA VAL A 109 -12.23 1.79 10.78
C VAL A 109 -11.84 0.72 9.79
N ILE A 110 -11.51 -0.49 10.26
CA ILE A 110 -11.05 -1.58 9.40
C ILE A 110 -12.14 -2.00 8.41
N ARG A 111 -13.40 -2.08 8.85
CA ARG A 111 -14.53 -2.40 7.97
C ARG A 111 -14.69 -1.41 6.81
N HIS A 112 -14.51 -0.12 7.08
CA HIS A 112 -14.68 0.95 6.08
C HIS A 112 -13.41 1.27 5.27
N LEU A 113 -12.32 0.53 5.45
CA LEU A 113 -11.15 0.70 4.58
C LEU A 113 -11.51 0.47 3.11
N PRO A 114 -11.06 1.34 2.20
CA PRO A 114 -11.40 1.24 0.79
C PRO A 114 -10.70 0.03 0.15
N GLU A 115 -11.48 -0.78 -0.57
CA GLU A 115 -10.99 -1.95 -1.29
C GLU A 115 -10.54 -1.58 -2.71
N GLY A 116 -9.59 -2.34 -3.25
CA GLY A 116 -9.10 -2.15 -4.63
C GLY A 116 -8.28 -0.88 -4.86
N LYS A 117 -7.89 -0.18 -3.78
CA LYS A 117 -6.86 0.86 -3.81
C LYS A 117 -5.48 0.20 -3.84
N ALA A 118 -4.51 0.89 -4.43
CA ALA A 118 -3.14 0.42 -4.38
C ALA A 118 -2.65 0.45 -2.92
N PRO A 119 -1.85 -0.54 -2.49
CA PRO A 119 -1.20 -0.52 -1.19
C PRO A 119 -0.40 0.77 -0.97
N GLY A 120 -0.31 1.20 0.30
CA GLY A 120 0.51 2.35 0.69
C GLY A 120 2.01 2.08 0.57
N TYR A 121 2.84 2.98 1.11
CA TYR A 121 4.31 2.82 1.12
C TYR A 121 4.77 1.49 1.71
N GLY A 122 4.09 1.02 2.77
CA GLY A 122 4.35 -0.28 3.40
C GLY A 122 3.86 -1.49 2.60
N MET A 123 3.35 -1.33 1.38
CA MET A 123 2.92 -2.41 0.46
C MET A 123 1.84 -3.39 0.98
N ILE A 124 1.29 -3.16 2.18
CA ILE A 124 0.17 -3.93 2.74
C ILE A 124 -1.14 -3.42 2.14
N ASP A 125 -1.93 -4.34 1.56
CA ASP A 125 -3.26 -4.02 1.08
C ASP A 125 -4.28 -4.03 2.22
N ASN A 126 -5.24 -3.11 2.15
CA ASN A 126 -6.36 -3.02 3.11
C ASN A 126 -7.14 -4.34 3.25
N LEU A 127 -7.19 -5.16 2.20
CA LEU A 127 -7.86 -6.45 2.22
C LEU A 127 -7.18 -7.43 3.19
N ILE A 128 -5.86 -7.36 3.33
CA ILE A 128 -5.09 -8.17 4.29
C ILE A 128 -5.51 -7.79 5.72
N LEU A 129 -5.60 -6.50 6.01
CA LEU A 129 -6.05 -6.00 7.31
C LEU A 129 -7.48 -6.44 7.63
N LYS A 130 -8.38 -6.45 6.64
CA LYS A 130 -9.75 -6.93 6.80
C LYS A 130 -9.84 -8.45 7.04
N PHE A 131 -8.90 -9.24 6.52
CA PHE A 131 -8.86 -10.69 6.78
C PHE A 131 -8.31 -11.03 8.16
N LEU A 132 -7.39 -10.22 8.69
CA LEU A 132 -6.80 -10.42 10.01
C LEU A 132 -7.71 -9.98 11.16
N HIS A 133 -8.52 -8.93 10.94
CA HIS A 133 -9.38 -8.32 11.96
C HIS A 133 -10.74 -9.02 12.15
N LYS A 134 -10.97 -10.16 11.50
CA LYS A 134 -12.20 -10.93 11.65
C LYS A 134 -12.25 -11.75 12.93
#